data_AF-A0A7K1DJA4-F1
#
_entry.id   AF-A0A7K1DJA4-F1
#
_cell.length_a   1.000
_cell.length_b   1.000
_cell.length_c   1.000
_cell.angle_alpha   90.00
_cell.angle_beta   90.00
_cell.angle_gamma   90.00
#
_symmetry.space_group_name_H-M   'P 1'
#
loop_
_entity.id
_entity.type
_entity.pdbx_description
1 polymer ?
#
loop_
_entity_poly.entity_id
_entity_poly.type
_entity_poly.pdbx_seq_one_letter_code
_entity_poly.pdbx_strand_id
1 'polypeptide(L)' 'MATASVQPSQVLEPDVDDATKSDKPWIVIVWNDPINLMSYVTFVLQKLFGYSLEKATELMLDVHHKGRAVVSNGS' A
#
# COMPACT_ATOMS: atom_id res chain seq x y z
N MET A 1 -47.45 30.66 -15.06
CA MET A 1 -46.47 30.34 -14.01
C MET A 1 -46.47 28.83 -13.84
N ALA A 2 -45.35 28.14 -14.10
CA ALA A 2 -45.25 26.69 -13.92
C ALA A 2 -44.45 26.41 -12.65
N THR A 3 -45.09 25.79 -11.67
CA THR A 3 -44.47 25.37 -10.41
C THR A 3 -43.64 24.11 -10.66
N ALA A 4 -42.33 24.19 -10.46
CA ALA A 4 -41.43 23.04 -10.50
C ALA A 4 -41.69 22.13 -9.28
N SER A 5 -42.06 20.88 -9.55
CA SER A 5 -42.15 19.83 -8.52
C SER A 5 -40.74 19.29 -8.27
N VAL A 6 -40.24 19.46 -7.04
CA VAL A 6 -38.94 18.92 -6.63
C VAL A 6 -39.15 17.47 -6.21
N GLN A 7 -38.72 16.52 -7.04
CA GLN A 7 -38.63 15.12 -6.63
C GLN A 7 -37.35 14.91 -5.81
N PRO A 8 -37.38 14.11 -4.73
CA PRO A 8 -36.18 13.80 -3.98
C PRO A 8 -35.22 13.04 -4.90
N SER A 9 -33.99 13.53 -5.02
CA SER A 9 -32.91 12.80 -5.68
C SER A 9 -32.68 11.50 -4.92
N GLN A 10 -32.82 10.36 -5.59
CA GLN A 10 -32.43 9.07 -5.02
C GLN A 10 -30.95 9.14 -4.64
N VAL A 11 -30.66 9.08 -3.34
CA VAL A 11 -29.31 8.86 -2.85
C VAL A 11 -28.99 7.42 -3.21
N LEU A 12 -28.05 7.22 -4.14
CA LEU A 12 -27.44 5.91 -4.36
C LEU A 12 -26.79 5.53 -3.03
N GLU A 13 -27.40 4.60 -2.30
CA GLU A 13 -26.72 3.91 -1.21
C GLU A 13 -25.45 3.31 -1.81
N PRO A 14 -24.28 3.49 -1.18
CA PRO A 14 -23.08 2.83 -1.67
C PRO A 14 -23.39 1.34 -1.71
N ASP A 15 -23.24 0.75 -2.89
CA ASP A 15 -23.26 -0.69 -3.08
C ASP A 15 -22.13 -1.23 -2.21
N VAL A 16 -22.46 -1.62 -0.98
CA VAL A 16 -21.55 -2.35 -0.11
C VAL A 16 -21.53 -3.72 -0.72
N ASP A 17 -20.69 -3.85 -1.75
CA ASP A 17 -20.33 -5.11 -2.36
C ASP A 17 -19.75 -5.97 -1.23
N ASP A 18 -20.63 -6.71 -0.56
CA ASP A 18 -20.32 -7.82 0.35
C ASP A 18 -19.88 -9.03 -0.49
N ALA A 19 -19.08 -8.75 -1.54
CA ALA A 19 -18.25 -9.71 -2.20
C ALA A 19 -17.25 -10.17 -1.16
N THR A 20 -17.56 -11.30 -0.52
CA THR A 20 -16.62 -12.40 -0.29
C THR A 20 -15.24 -12.03 -0.85
N LYS A 21 -14.42 -11.36 -0.04
CA LYS A 21 -13.12 -10.85 -0.47
C LYS A 21 -12.27 -12.08 -0.76
N SER A 22 -12.30 -12.56 -2.00
CA SER A 22 -11.23 -13.38 -2.52
C SER A 22 -9.95 -12.64 -2.18
N ASP A 23 -9.01 -13.30 -1.51
CA ASP A 23 -7.67 -12.76 -1.32
C ASP A 23 -7.16 -12.38 -2.71
N LYS A 24 -7.16 -11.08 -3.00
CA LYS A 24 -6.60 -10.56 -4.24
C LYS A 24 -5.10 -10.48 -3.99
N PRO A 25 -4.27 -11.10 -4.84
CA PRO A 25 -2.84 -11.10 -4.63
C PRO A 25 -2.33 -9.66 -4.59
N TRP A 26 -1.48 -9.35 -3.61
CA TRP A 26 -0.94 -8.02 -3.40
C TRP A 26 0.57 -8.07 -3.18
N ILE A 27 1.23 -6.93 -3.43
CA ILE A 27 2.66 -6.74 -3.17
C ILE A 27 2.87 -5.43 -2.41
N VAL A 28 3.86 -5.41 -1.51
CA VAL A 28 4.34 -4.20 -0.83
C VAL A 28 5.63 -3.76 -1.52
N ILE A 29 5.64 -2.52 -1.98
CA ILE A 29 6.78 -1.89 -2.64
C ILE A 29 7.32 -0.78 -1.75
N VAL A 30 8.62 -0.77 -1.52
CA VAL A 30 9.33 0.34 -0.89
C VAL A 30 10.04 1.14 -1.97
N TRP A 31 9.92 2.46 -1.92
CA TRP A 31 10.54 3.40 -2.86
C TRP A 31 11.72 4.10 -2.20
N ASN A 32 12.72 4.47 -3.01
CA ASN A 32 13.86 5.24 -2.55
C ASN A 32 13.46 6.71 -2.35
N ASP A 33 14.02 7.34 -1.33
CA ASP A 33 13.88 8.75 -1.05
C ASP A 33 15.22 9.34 -0.56
N PRO A 34 15.43 10.66 -0.70
CA PRO A 34 16.71 11.28 -0.36
C PRO A 34 16.85 11.65 1.13
N ILE A 35 15.84 11.39 1.96
CA ILE A 35 15.77 11.89 3.34
C ILE A 35 16.08 10.78 4.34
N ASN A 36 15.50 9.60 4.15
CA ASN A 36 15.65 8.48 5.06
C ASN A 36 17.04 7.84 4.97
N LEU A 37 17.64 7.60 6.13
CA LEU A 37 18.93 6.95 6.24
C LEU A 37 18.81 5.45 5.92
N MET A 38 19.85 4.88 5.30
CA MET A 38 19.96 3.43 5.06
C MET A 38 19.73 2.60 6.34
N SER A 39 20.33 3.03 7.45
CA SER A 39 20.18 2.36 8.75
C SER A 39 18.74 2.37 9.26
N TYR A 40 18.00 3.45 9.01
CA TYR A 40 16.59 3.55 9.38
C TYR A 40 15.73 2.62 8.53
N VAL A 41 15.94 2.61 7.22
CA VAL A 41 15.23 1.70 6.30
C VAL A 41 15.49 0.25 6.66
N THR A 42 16.74 -0.14 6.90
CA THR A 42 17.10 -1.48 7.35
C THR A 42 16.38 -1.84 8.66
N PHE A 43 16.38 -0.94 9.65
CA PHE A 43 15.68 -1.17 10.91
C PHE A 43 14.16 -1.37 10.72
N VAL A 44 13.52 -0.55 9.89
CA VAL A 44 12.09 -0.67 9.57
C VAL A 44 11.81 -2.02 8.91
N LEU A 45 12.65 -2.45 7.97
CA LEU A 45 12.49 -3.75 7.31
C LEU A 45 12.59 -4.92 8.29
N GLN A 46 13.51 -4.85 9.26
CA GLN A 46 13.60 -5.85 10.32
C GLN A 46 12.37 -5.83 11.22
N LYS A 47 11.92 -4.63 11.63
CA LYS A 47 10.84 -4.48 12.63
C LYS A 47 9.45 -4.80 12.09
N LEU A 48 9.16 -4.45 10.83
CA LEU A 48 7.83 -4.63 10.25
C LEU A 48 7.66 -5.96 9.53
N PHE A 49 8.72 -6.47 8.88
CA PHE A 49 8.66 -7.71 8.09
C PHE A 49 9.40 -8.88 8.75
N GLY A 50 10.07 -8.66 9.88
CA GLY A 50 10.78 -9.73 10.61
C GLY A 50 12.05 -10.20 9.92
N TYR A 51 12.60 -9.43 8.98
CA TYR A 51 13.80 -9.83 8.25
C TYR A 51 15.06 -9.83 9.13
N SER A 52 15.99 -10.73 8.79
CA SER A 52 17.35 -10.69 9.35
C SER A 52 18.06 -9.40 8.94
N LEU A 53 19.11 -9.01 9.67
CA LEU A 53 19.91 -7.84 9.32
C LEU A 53 20.47 -7.94 7.89
N GLU A 54 20.96 -9.12 7.50
CA GLU A 54 21.47 -9.38 6.15
C GLU A 54 20.39 -9.17 5.09
N LYS A 55 19.20 -9.77 5.28
CA LYS A 55 18.12 -9.65 4.30
C LYS A 55 17.58 -8.23 4.20
N ALA A 56 17.44 -7.55 5.34
CA ALA A 56 17.02 -6.15 5.38
C ALA A 56 18.05 -5.23 4.71
N THR A 57 19.35 -5.50 4.87
CA THR A 57 20.42 -4.73 4.24
C THR A 57 20.42 -4.92 2.72
N GLU A 58 20.25 -6.15 2.24
CA GLU A 58 20.11 -6.46 0.81
C GLU A 58 18.93 -5.71 0.18
N LEU A 59 17.73 -5.81 0.79
CA LEU A 59 16.53 -5.13 0.30
C LEU A 59 16.67 -3.60 0.34
N MET A 60 17.30 -3.06 1.38
CA MET A 60 17.57 -1.62 1.48
C MET A 60 18.50 -1.16 0.35
N LEU A 61 19.58 -1.90 0.05
CA LEU A 61 20.48 -1.57 -1.07
C LEU A 61 19.76 -1.63 -2.41
N ASP A 62 18.84 -2.59 -2.56
CA ASP A 62 17.98 -2.68 -3.73
C ASP A 62 17.09 -1.44 -3.89
N VAL A 63 16.45 -0.99 -2.81
CA VAL A 63 15.71 0.28 -2.81
C VAL A 63 16.62 1.43 -3.23
N HIS A 64 17.78 1.58 -2.60
CA HIS A 64 18.70 2.70 -2.84
C HIS A 64 19.20 2.76 -4.29
N HIS A 65 19.63 1.64 -4.86
CA HIS A 65 20.21 1.61 -6.21
C HIS A 65 19.17 1.53 -7.32
N LYS A 66 18.08 0.78 -7.11
CA LYS A 66 17.05 0.53 -8.15
C LYS A 66 15.88 1.51 -8.08
N GLY A 67 15.84 2.35 -7.04
CA GLY A 67 14.76 3.30 -6.78
C GLY A 67 13.52 2.68 -6.13
N ARG A 68 13.41 1.33 -6.10
CA ARG A 68 12.35 0.59 -5.42
C ARG A 68 12.69 -0.90 -5.24
N ALA A 69 12.02 -1.56 -4.29
CA ALA A 69 12.07 -3.01 -4.13
C ALA A 69 10.71 -3.55 -3.67
N VAL A 70 10.38 -4.79 -4.07
CA VAL A 70 9.26 -5.55 -3.49
C VAL A 70 9.74 -6.16 -2.18
N VAL A 71 9.05 -5.89 -1.08
CA VAL A 71 9.46 -6.32 0.26
C VAL A 71 8.49 -7.30 0.91
N SER A 72 7.30 -7.50 0.35
CA SER A 72 6.34 -8.51 0.82
C SER A 72 5.30 -8.77 -0.26
N ASN A 73 4.63 -9.91 -0.18
CA ASN A 73 3.47 -10.25 -1.01
C ASN A 73 2.48 -11.08 -0.19
N GLY A 74 1.21 -11.01 -0.56
CA GLY A 74 0.16 -11.90 -0.08
C GLY A 74 -0.54 -12.53 -1.27
N SER A 75 -0.90 -13.80 -1.14
CA SER A 75 -1.66 -14.60 -2.09
C SER A 75 -3.15 -14.52 -1.80
#